data_AF-A0A8A1LP79-F1
#
_entry.id   AF-A0A8A1LP79-F1
#
_cell.length_a   1.000
_cell.length_b   1.000
_cell.length_c   1.000
_cell.angle_alpha   90.00
_cell.angle_beta   90.00
_cell.angle_gamma   90.00
#
_symmetry.space_group_name_H-M   'P 1'
#
loop_
_entity.id
_entity.type
_entity.pdbx_description
1 polymer ?
#
loop_
_entity_poly.entity_id
_entity_poly.type
_entity_poly.pdbx_seq_one_letter_code
_entity_poly.pdbx_strand_id
1 'polypeptide(L)'
;MYAIGEKYGISGLKSLVKEKFEAAVQHIWCGSTFYSVVRFIYGSTDGGLRDVISSLAHRNVASLKTQPDFAEMLEEFPSFTLNLLWEMMGKSLQEEEEKAILSPAHGSHDSVC
;
A
#
# COMPACT_ATOMS: atom_id res chain seq x y z
N MET A 1 1.29 -16.21 -4.54
CA MET A 1 0.16 -16.48 -3.61
C MET A 1 -0.76 -15.27 -3.44
N TYR A 2 -0.26 -14.04 -3.32
CA TYR A 2 -1.10 -12.83 -3.31
C TYR A 2 -2.00 -12.70 -4.55
N ALA A 3 -1.40 -12.75 -5.75
CA ALA A 3 -2.12 -12.76 -7.01
C ALA A 3 -3.15 -13.90 -7.16
N ILE A 4 -2.98 -15.01 -6.42
CA ILE A 4 -3.96 -16.10 -6.37
C ILE A 4 -5.11 -15.72 -5.43
N GLY A 5 -4.83 -15.20 -4.23
CA GLY A 5 -5.85 -14.69 -3.31
C GLY A 5 -6.73 -13.60 -3.94
N GLU A 6 -6.13 -12.71 -4.74
CA GLU A 6 -6.83 -11.66 -5.48
C GLU A 6 -7.67 -12.23 -6.64
N LYS A 7 -7.12 -13.15 -7.43
CA LYS A 7 -7.85 -13.80 -8.54
C LYS A 7 -9.04 -14.64 -8.08
N TYR A 8 -9.01 -15.16 -6.86
CA TYR A 8 -10.06 -16.04 -6.32
C TYR A 8 -10.89 -15.39 -5.20
N GLY A 9 -10.73 -14.08 -4.93
CA GLY A 9 -11.55 -13.36 -3.95
C GLY A 9 -11.43 -13.87 -2.51
N ILE A 10 -10.32 -14.53 -2.17
CA ILE A 10 -10.11 -15.10 -0.83
C ILE A 10 -9.51 -14.02 0.07
N SER A 11 -10.38 -13.19 0.65
CA SER A 11 -10.00 -12.05 1.50
C SER A 11 -9.07 -12.47 2.65
N GLY A 12 -9.29 -13.65 3.25
CA GLY A 12 -8.43 -14.17 4.33
C GLY A 12 -7.00 -14.50 3.87
N LEU A 13 -6.81 -14.91 2.62
CA LEU A 13 -5.48 -15.20 2.08
C LEU A 13 -4.73 -13.91 1.73
N LYS A 14 -5.44 -12.88 1.28
CA LYS A 14 -4.88 -11.53 1.03
C LYS A 14 -4.34 -10.91 2.32
N SER A 15 -5.13 -10.93 3.39
CA SER A 15 -4.71 -10.41 4.70
C SER A 15 -3.53 -11.20 5.27
N LEU A 16 -3.57 -12.54 5.22
CA LEU A 16 -2.48 -13.38 5.73
C LEU A 16 -1.18 -13.18 4.95
N VAL A 17 -1.24 -13.02 3.63
CA VAL A 17 -0.05 -12.74 2.82
C VAL A 17 0.47 -11.34 3.10
N LYS A 18 -0.41 -10.34 3.28
CA LYS A 18 0.00 -8.98 3.67
C LYS A 18 0.70 -8.97 5.03
N GLU A 19 0.13 -9.64 6.03
CA GLU A 19 0.71 -9.76 7.38
C GLU A 19 2.08 -10.46 7.35
N LYS A 20 2.19 -11.60 6.64
CA LYS A 20 3.48 -12.30 6.50
C LYS A 20 4.50 -11.47 5.73
N PHE A 21 4.05 -10.72 4.73
CA PHE A 21 4.91 -9.84 3.96
C PHE A 21 5.40 -8.68 4.84
N GLU A 22 4.52 -8.00 5.57
CA GLU A 22 4.86 -6.97 6.55
C GLU A 22 5.89 -7.45 7.58
N ALA A 23 5.68 -8.64 8.15
CA ALA A 23 6.64 -9.25 9.08
C ALA A 23 8.00 -9.54 8.43
N ALA A 24 8.01 -10.05 7.20
CA ALA A 24 9.25 -10.34 6.48
C ALA A 24 10.02 -9.07 6.09
N VAL A 25 9.34 -8.04 5.60
CA VAL A 25 9.99 -6.83 5.09
C VAL A 25 10.54 -5.92 6.18
N GLN A 26 10.05 -6.03 7.43
CA GLN A 26 10.64 -5.36 8.59
C GLN A 26 12.13 -5.69 8.81
N HIS A 27 12.61 -6.81 8.29
CA HIS A 27 14.01 -7.23 8.39
C HIS A 27 14.81 -7.03 7.08
N ILE A 28 14.16 -6.67 5.98
CA ILE A 28 14.73 -6.70 4.61
C ILE A 28 14.93 -5.28 4.03
N TRP A 29 14.51 -4.22 4.73
CA TRP A 29 14.57 -2.84 4.25
C TRP A 29 15.98 -2.28 4.01
N CYS A 30 17.04 -2.97 4.45
CA CYS A 30 18.42 -2.54 4.28
C CYS A 30 19.15 -3.39 3.21
N GLY A 31 19.68 -2.73 2.17
CA GLY A 31 20.50 -3.33 1.13
C GLY A 31 19.77 -3.68 -0.18
N SER A 32 20.47 -4.39 -1.07
CA SER A 32 20.03 -4.71 -2.43
C SER A 32 18.75 -5.55 -2.51
N THR A 33 18.39 -6.24 -1.43
CA THR A 33 17.14 -7.00 -1.33
C THR A 33 15.92 -6.08 -1.38
N PHE A 34 15.99 -4.87 -0.81
CA PHE A 34 14.90 -3.90 -0.87
C PHE A 34 14.59 -3.48 -2.31
N TYR A 35 15.64 -3.25 -3.12
CA TYR A 35 15.51 -2.95 -4.55
C TYR A 35 14.77 -4.04 -5.32
N SER A 36 15.15 -5.30 -5.09
CA SER A 36 14.53 -6.46 -5.75
C SER A 36 13.05 -6.58 -5.41
N VAL A 37 12.68 -6.26 -4.16
CA VAL A 37 11.28 -6.27 -3.70
C VAL A 37 10.46 -5.15 -4.33
N VAL A 38 11.00 -3.92 -4.40
CA VAL A 38 10.35 -2.78 -5.08
C VAL A 38 10.11 -3.12 -6.55
N ARG A 39 11.13 -3.65 -7.24
CA ARG A 39 11.03 -4.07 -8.64
C ARG A 39 9.97 -5.15 -8.86
N PHE A 40 9.87 -6.13 -7.97
CA PHE A 40 8.85 -7.17 -8.06
C PHE A 40 7.43 -6.61 -7.88
N ILE A 41 7.22 -5.75 -6.89
CA ILE A 41 5.89 -5.21 -6.57
C ILE A 41 5.42 -4.18 -7.59
N TYR A 42 6.30 -3.30 -8.04
CA TYR A 42 5.97 -2.28 -9.03
C TYR A 42 6.01 -2.80 -10.47
N GLY A 43 6.71 -3.91 -10.72
CA GLY A 43 6.64 -4.67 -11.97
C GLY A 43 5.44 -5.60 -12.08
N SER A 44 4.71 -5.82 -10.98
CA SER A 44 3.50 -6.63 -10.95
C SER A 44 2.24 -5.76 -11.03
N THR A 45 1.16 -6.33 -11.57
CA THR A 45 -0.16 -5.66 -11.70
C THR A 45 -0.97 -5.64 -10.41
N ASP A 46 -0.53 -6.34 -9.34
CA ASP A 46 -1.22 -6.38 -8.05
C ASP A 46 -0.83 -5.18 -7.16
N GLY A 47 -1.66 -4.13 -7.19
CA GLY A 47 -1.39 -2.88 -6.47
C GLY A 47 -1.39 -2.99 -4.94
N GLY A 48 -1.95 -4.05 -4.36
CA GLY A 48 -2.24 -4.07 -2.93
C GLY A 48 -1.07 -4.35 -1.98
N LEU A 49 0.16 -4.56 -2.49
CA LEU A 49 1.39 -4.57 -1.69
C LEU A 49 2.18 -3.25 -1.79
N ARG A 50 1.77 -2.33 -2.68
CA ARG A 50 2.47 -1.05 -2.91
C ARG A 50 2.42 -0.16 -1.67
N ASP A 51 1.27 -0.10 -0.99
CA ASP A 51 1.10 0.65 0.27
C ASP A 51 2.02 0.16 1.37
N VAL A 52 2.24 -1.16 1.47
CA VAL A 52 3.11 -1.73 2.50
C VAL A 52 4.55 -1.29 2.27
N ILE A 53 5.01 -1.31 1.02
CA ILE A 53 6.35 -0.91 0.65
C ILE A 53 6.56 0.59 0.76
N SER A 54 5.60 1.42 0.34
CA SER A 54 5.70 2.88 0.49
C SER A 54 5.72 3.28 1.97
N SER A 55 4.88 2.66 2.82
CA SER A 55 4.90 2.89 4.27
C SER A 55 6.21 2.43 4.92
N LEU A 56 6.73 1.26 4.54
CA LEU A 56 8.02 0.77 5.04
C LEU A 56 9.18 1.68 4.63
N ALA A 57 9.18 2.14 3.37
CA ALA A 57 10.18 3.07 2.86
C ALA A 57 10.12 4.41 3.62
N HIS A 58 8.92 4.93 3.86
CA HIS A 58 8.71 6.14 4.65
C HIS A 58 9.28 6.00 6.07
N ARG A 59 8.99 4.89 6.77
CA ARG A 59 9.52 4.62 8.12
C ARG A 59 11.05 4.55 8.18
N ASN A 60 11.69 4.07 7.10
CA ASN A 60 13.13 3.87 7.03
C ASN A 60 13.84 4.90 6.13
N VAL A 61 13.16 5.97 5.71
CA VAL A 61 13.67 6.91 4.70
C VAL A 61 14.99 7.57 5.12
N ALA A 62 15.17 7.78 6.42
CA ALA A 62 16.41 8.35 6.98
C ALA A 62 17.64 7.47 6.71
N SER A 63 17.46 6.15 6.66
CA SER A 63 18.52 5.17 6.37
C SER A 63 18.59 4.86 4.88
N LEU A 64 17.45 4.85 4.17
CA LEU A 64 17.40 4.61 2.73
C LEU A 64 18.07 5.73 1.94
N LYS A 65 17.87 7.00 2.33
CA LYS A 65 18.48 8.15 1.65
C LYS A 65 20.01 8.15 1.66
N THR A 66 20.64 7.40 2.56
CA THR A 66 22.11 7.29 2.63
C THR A 66 22.65 6.18 1.75
N GLN A 67 21.78 5.33 1.19
CA GLN A 67 22.18 4.28 0.25
C GLN A 67 22.37 4.89 -1.14
N PRO A 68 23.48 4.57 -1.84
CA PRO A 68 23.75 5.13 -3.16
C PRO A 68 22.67 4.72 -4.18
N ASP A 69 22.20 3.48 -4.09
CA ASP A 69 21.25 2.90 -5.05
C ASP A 69 19.81 3.42 -4.86
N PHE A 70 19.56 4.17 -3.78
CA PHE A 70 18.21 4.66 -3.51
C PHE A 70 17.78 5.75 -4.50
N ALA A 71 18.70 6.61 -4.93
CA ALA A 71 18.40 7.61 -5.96
C ALA A 71 18.02 6.94 -7.30
N GLU A 72 18.80 5.95 -7.72
CA GLU A 72 18.53 5.15 -8.93
C GLU A 72 17.19 4.43 -8.85
N MET A 73 16.84 3.87 -7.68
CA MET A 73 15.53 3.26 -7.45
C MET A 73 14.37 4.25 -7.62
N LEU A 74 14.52 5.48 -7.12
CA LEU A 74 13.48 6.50 -7.25
C LEU A 74 13.29 6.95 -8.71
N GLU A 75 14.35 6.94 -9.50
CA GLU A 75 14.31 7.24 -10.93
C GLU A 75 13.74 6.07 -11.76
N GLU A 76 14.11 4.82 -11.43
CA GLU A 76 13.63 3.63 -12.14
C GLU A 76 12.14 3.36 -11.89
N PHE A 77 11.62 3.69 -10.70
CA PHE A 77 10.23 3.44 -10.32
C PHE A 77 9.48 4.73 -9.94
N PRO A 78 9.05 5.55 -10.92
CA PRO A 78 8.32 6.79 -10.64
C PRO A 78 7.04 6.60 -9.81
N SER A 79 6.32 5.50 -10.03
CA SER A 79 5.13 5.15 -9.25
C SER A 79 5.44 4.88 -7.78
N PHE A 80 6.61 4.28 -7.48
CA PHE A 80 7.06 4.09 -6.10
C PHE A 80 7.42 5.44 -5.47
N THR A 81 8.13 6.29 -6.21
CA THR A 81 8.51 7.63 -5.78
C THR A 81 7.29 8.49 -5.44
N LEU A 82 6.26 8.47 -6.27
CA LEU A 82 5.00 9.18 -5.99
C LEU A 82 4.31 8.66 -4.73
N ASN A 83 4.21 7.34 -4.58
CA ASN A 83 3.59 6.75 -3.38
C ASN A 83 4.37 7.11 -2.11
N LEU A 84 5.70 7.02 -2.14
CA LEU A 84 6.55 7.43 -1.02
C LEU A 84 6.40 8.93 -0.71
N LEU A 85 6.32 9.78 -1.73
CA LEU A 85 6.11 11.22 -1.55
C LEU A 85 4.75 11.50 -0.88
N TRP A 86 3.68 10.82 -1.29
CA TRP A 86 2.37 10.95 -0.64
C TRP A 86 2.35 10.45 0.80
N GLU A 87 3.04 9.34 1.10
CA GLU A 87 3.24 8.89 2.48
C GLU A 87 3.97 9.96 3.31
N MET A 88 5.02 10.57 2.76
CA MET A 88 5.80 11.62 3.42
C MET A 88 5.02 12.91 3.65
N MET A 89 4.16 13.29 2.71
CA MET A 89 3.30 14.47 2.84
C MET A 89 2.11 14.23 3.78
N GLY A 90 1.93 12.99 4.28
CA GLY A 90 0.77 12.56 5.04
C GLY A 90 -0.42 12.38 4.09
N LYS A 91 -0.82 11.12 3.83
CA LYS A 91 -1.89 10.81 2.87
C LYS A 91 -3.10 11.74 3.07
N SER A 92 -3.40 12.54 2.05
CA SER A 92 -4.74 13.07 1.79
C SER A 92 -5.23 12.36 0.52
N LEU A 93 -6.46 11.83 0.56
CA LEU A 93 -7.17 11.07 -0.50
C LEU A 93 -6.87 9.54 -0.47
N GLN A 94 -7.81 8.60 -0.40
CA GLN A 94 -9.28 8.60 -0.50
C GLN A 94 -9.84 7.44 0.38
N GLU A 95 -10.57 7.75 1.46
CA GLU A 95 -11.45 6.79 2.16
C GLU A 95 -12.94 7.11 1.93
N GLU A 96 -13.28 8.09 1.07
CA GLU A 96 -14.67 8.57 0.95
C GLU A 96 -15.59 7.73 0.04
N GLU A 97 -15.08 6.80 -0.78
CA GLU A 97 -15.95 6.12 -1.77
C GLU A 97 -16.68 4.87 -1.26
N GLU A 98 -16.25 4.24 -0.16
CA GLU A 98 -16.94 3.05 0.39
C GLU A 98 -18.06 3.39 1.38
N LYS A 99 -18.06 4.61 1.96
CA LYS A 99 -19.12 5.02 2.92
C LYS A 99 -20.38 5.58 2.24
N ALA A 100 -20.34 5.87 0.94
CA ALA A 100 -21.47 6.44 0.20
C ALA A 100 -22.42 5.40 -0.43
N ILE A 101 -21.99 4.14 -0.59
CA ILE A 101 -22.78 3.13 -1.32
C ILE A 101 -23.74 2.35 -0.37
N LEU A 102 -23.58 2.46 0.95
CA LEU A 102 -24.54 1.91 1.92
C LEU A 102 -25.53 2.99 2.43
N SER A 103 -26.35 3.51 1.53
CA SER A 103 -27.64 4.13 1.89
C SER A 103 -28.76 3.10 1.61
N PRO A 104 -29.89 3.09 2.34
CA PRO A 104 -30.93 4.02 1.95
C PRO A 104 -31.74 4.64 3.10
N ALA A 105 -32.22 5.84 2.78
CA ALA A 105 -33.41 6.52 3.27
C ALA A 105 -34.48 5.61 3.91
N HIS A 106 -34.95 6.02 5.10
CA HIS A 106 -36.38 5.95 5.38
C HIS A 106 -36.89 7.35 5.68
N GLY A 107 -37.65 7.89 4.73
CA GLY A 107 -38.39 9.13 4.88
C GLY A 107 -39.52 8.99 5.89
N SER A 108 -39.82 10.15 6.47
CA SER A 108 -41.04 10.63 7.13
C SER A 108 -42.20 9.66 7.36
N HIS A 109 -42.74 9.70 8.57
CA HIS A 109 -44.16 10.06 8.72
C HIS A 109 -44.38 10.82 10.03
N ASP A 110 -44.91 12.03 9.89
CA ASP A 110 -45.50 12.86 10.94
C ASP A 110 -46.57 12.12 11.75
N SER A 111 -46.73 12.43 13.03
CA SER A 111 -48.04 12.78 13.62
C SER A 111 -47.94 13.14 15.10
N VAL A 112 -48.21 14.41 15.38
CA VAL A 112 -49.03 14.97 16.47
C VAL A 112 -49.54 13.98 17.54
N CYS A 113 -49.13 14.19 18.79
CA CYS A 113 -49.93 14.44 19.99
C CYS A 113 -49.01 14.67 21.20
#